data_AF-A0A6P8VJV5-F1
#
_entry.id   AF-A0A6P8VJV5-F1
#
_cell.length_a   1.000
_cell.length_b   1.000
_cell.length_c   1.000
_cell.angle_alpha   90.00
_cell.angle_beta   90.00
_cell.angle_gamma   90.00
#
_symmetry.space_group_name_H-M   'P 1'
#
loop_
_entity.id
_entity.type
_entity.pdbx_description
1 polymer ?
#
loop_
_entity_poly.entity_id
_entity_poly.type
_entity_poly.pdbx_seq_one_letter_code
_entity_poly.pdbx_strand_id
1 'polypeptide(L)'
;MMICCIQILLLLGVQLALSIPNFFYHDFRKGNGNKEIHFSGVKLHVDSAQPAVFAATGDNVTLPCRFWYEPELTSPREPRVKWSWQPAAGGHETDVLVAIGSRSRSFGEFRGRVQIRQDFPGDAALVMTNLMLNDTGRYHCEVVDGLEDKSTSVYLELRGVVFPYQHPRGHYHLSFLAAQQACEQQASTLATFSQLFQSWKEGLNWCNAGWLADGTVQYPMTRPRVPCGGDGLAPGVRSYGRRHLQLHRYDVFCFSSTLQVNSLTLGRLLSNVGGKVYYLQPSHTMNLTEAQQACQEDGAQVAKVGQLYAAWKLSVLDRCDAGWLADGSVRYPITRPRRNCGPSEPGVHSFGFPPPQHKHGVYCYKSGDELM
;
A
#
# COMPACT_ATOMS: atom_id res chain seq x y z
N MET A 1 -20.12 42.40 51.95
CA MET A 1 -19.21 42.72 53.07
C MET A 1 -17.97 41.86 52.90
N MET A 2 -16.92 42.34 52.25
CA MET A 2 -15.85 43.18 52.80
C MET A 2 -15.00 42.50 53.89
N ILE A 3 -13.71 42.33 53.56
CA ILE A 3 -12.51 42.57 54.39
C ILE A 3 -12.16 41.44 55.38
N CYS A 4 -11.04 40.70 55.24
CA CYS A 4 -9.58 41.02 55.28
C CYS A 4 -8.97 40.79 56.68
N CYS A 5 -7.78 40.14 56.69
CA CYS A 5 -6.64 40.17 57.65
C CYS A 5 -6.05 38.76 57.78
N ILE A 6 -5.00 38.35 57.04
CA ILE A 6 -3.53 38.65 57.14
C ILE A 6 -2.88 38.07 58.43
N GLN A 7 -2.02 37.04 58.26
CA GLN A 7 -0.55 37.02 58.54
C GLN A 7 0.02 35.58 58.41
N ILE A 8 0.80 35.28 57.37
CA ILE A 8 2.28 35.14 57.33
C ILE A 8 2.81 33.92 58.11
N LEU A 9 3.36 32.93 57.40
CA LEU A 9 4.67 32.35 57.71
C LEU A 9 5.28 31.66 56.47
N LEU A 10 6.55 32.00 56.21
CA LEU A 10 7.42 31.52 55.15
C LEU A 10 7.64 30.00 55.20
N LEU A 11 7.78 29.37 54.02
CA LEU A 11 8.71 28.24 53.81
C LEU A 11 9.08 28.14 52.32
N LEU A 12 10.38 28.28 52.06
CA LEU A 12 11.10 28.16 50.79
C LEU A 12 11.37 26.69 50.45
N GLY A 13 11.52 26.41 49.14
CA GLY A 13 12.01 25.14 48.57
C GLY A 13 10.87 24.35 47.92
N VAL A 14 10.95 23.85 46.68
CA VAL A 14 12.10 23.34 45.93
C VAL A 14 11.77 23.46 44.43
N GLN A 15 12.59 24.15 43.64
CA GLN A 15 12.62 23.97 42.19
C GLN A 15 13.50 22.76 41.88
N LEU A 16 12.89 21.63 41.50
CA LEU A 16 13.59 20.50 40.90
C LEU A 16 13.59 20.70 39.39
N ALA A 17 14.64 21.36 38.90
CA ALA A 17 15.03 21.25 37.51
C ALA A 17 15.51 19.81 37.27
N LEU A 18 14.76 19.05 36.46
CA LEU A 18 15.16 17.74 35.96
C LEU A 18 16.34 17.93 35.01
N SER A 19 17.56 17.78 35.53
CA SER A 19 18.75 17.62 34.69
C SER A 19 18.76 16.20 34.11
N ILE A 20 18.59 16.12 32.80
CA ILE A 20 18.81 14.88 32.04
C ILE A 20 20.33 14.67 31.98
N PRO A 21 20.89 13.51 32.39
CA PRO A 21 22.30 13.25 32.20
C PRO A 21 22.55 12.89 30.72
N ASN A 22 23.06 13.86 29.96
CA ASN A 22 23.68 13.59 28.66
C ASN A 22 24.95 12.76 28.90
N PHE A 23 24.94 11.50 28.48
CA PHE A 23 26.13 10.65 28.45
C PHE A 23 26.95 10.99 27.19
N PHE A 24 28.19 11.48 27.38
CA PHE A 24 29.21 11.63 26.35
C PHE A 24 30.34 10.63 26.63
N TYR A 25 30.90 9.95 25.61
CA TYR A 25 32.08 9.09 25.75
C TYR A 25 33.12 9.30 24.65
N HIS A 26 34.36 8.97 25.03
CA HIS A 26 35.63 9.45 24.48
C HIS A 26 36.26 8.53 23.43
N ASP A 27 37.02 9.12 22.48
CA ASP A 27 38.00 8.40 21.66
C ASP A 27 39.43 8.68 22.17
N PHE A 28 40.17 7.63 22.51
CA PHE A 28 41.54 7.73 23.03
C PHE A 28 42.55 7.64 21.89
N ARG A 29 42.90 8.79 21.30
CA ARG A 29 44.12 8.89 20.48
C ARG A 29 45.34 9.06 21.37
N LYS A 30 46.20 8.03 21.41
CA LYS A 30 47.52 8.07 22.05
C LYS A 30 48.43 9.02 21.26
N GLY A 31 48.48 10.28 21.68
CA GLY A 31 49.33 11.34 21.14
C GLY A 31 50.05 12.07 22.28
N ASN A 32 51.32 12.38 22.06
CA ASN A 32 52.30 12.82 23.04
C ASN A 32 51.92 14.16 23.72
N GLY A 33 52.02 14.20 25.05
CA GLY A 33 52.27 15.40 25.87
C GLY A 33 51.57 16.71 25.50
N ASN A 34 50.24 16.77 25.60
CA ASN A 34 49.43 17.92 26.05
C ASN A 34 47.96 17.53 25.89
N LYS A 35 47.33 17.09 26.98
CA LYS A 35 45.94 16.61 26.97
C LYS A 35 44.97 17.79 26.98
N GLU A 36 44.84 18.49 25.87
CA GLU A 36 43.58 19.16 25.56
C GLU A 36 42.58 18.09 25.09
N ILE A 37 41.56 17.84 25.90
CA ILE A 37 40.43 16.98 25.52
C ILE A 37 39.54 17.82 24.60
N HIS A 38 39.69 17.66 23.30
CA HIS A 38 38.80 18.31 22.34
C HIS A 38 37.47 17.54 22.30
N PHE A 39 36.44 18.05 22.97
CA PHE A 39 35.08 17.54 22.85
C PHE A 39 34.53 17.94 21.47
N SER A 40 34.65 17.06 20.48
CA SER A 40 33.85 17.18 19.27
C SER A 40 32.48 16.56 19.56
N GLY A 41 31.57 17.34 20.13
CA GLY A 41 30.15 16.99 20.29
C GLY A 41 29.46 16.96 18.92
N VAL A 42 29.84 16.00 18.08
CA VAL A 42 29.22 15.78 16.78
C VAL A 42 27.93 15.03 17.01
N LYS A 43 26.83 15.55 16.48
CA LYS A 43 25.51 14.94 16.58
C LYS A 43 25.08 14.41 15.21
N LEU A 44 24.72 13.13 15.14
CA LEU A 44 24.07 12.56 13.97
C LEU A 44 22.61 13.01 13.86
N HIS A 45 22.19 13.35 12.65
CA HIS A 45 20.81 13.63 12.27
C HIS A 45 20.40 12.74 11.10
N VAL A 46 19.15 12.28 11.11
CA VAL A 46 18.55 11.50 10.02
C VAL A 46 17.16 12.05 9.78
N ASP A 47 16.83 12.30 8.51
CA ASP A 47 15.54 12.83 8.11
C ASP A 47 15.09 12.25 6.77
N SER A 48 13.77 12.31 6.54
CA SER A 48 13.15 12.01 5.27
C SER A 48 12.42 13.23 4.76
N ALA A 49 12.74 13.66 3.53
CA ALA A 49 12.08 14.79 2.89
C ALA A 49 10.55 14.59 2.74
N GLN A 50 10.06 13.34 2.70
CA GLN A 50 8.65 13.03 2.59
C GLN A 50 8.27 11.85 3.49
N PRO A 51 7.17 11.94 4.27
CA PRO A 51 6.74 10.86 5.14
C PRO A 51 6.10 9.69 4.38
N ALA A 52 5.65 9.91 3.13
CA ALA A 52 5.02 8.90 2.30
C ALA A 52 5.34 9.08 0.82
N VAL A 53 5.45 7.97 0.09
CA VAL A 53 5.67 7.90 -1.36
C VAL A 53 4.55 7.09 -1.99
N PHE A 54 3.97 7.61 -3.07
CA PHE A 54 2.88 6.96 -3.81
C PHE A 54 3.36 6.53 -5.20
N ALA A 55 3.11 5.27 -5.55
CA ALA A 55 3.54 4.71 -6.84
C ALA A 55 2.54 3.69 -7.39
N ALA A 56 2.73 3.24 -8.63
CA ALA A 56 2.00 2.12 -9.21
C ALA A 56 2.82 0.82 -9.16
N THR A 57 2.16 -0.31 -9.36
CA THR A 57 2.84 -1.61 -9.49
C THR A 57 3.72 -1.59 -10.75
N GLY A 58 4.93 -2.12 -10.63
CA GLY A 58 5.96 -2.11 -11.67
C GLY A 58 6.77 -0.81 -11.75
N ASP A 59 6.43 0.24 -11.00
CA ASP A 59 7.22 1.47 -10.97
C ASP A 59 8.59 1.25 -10.30
N ASN A 60 9.51 2.18 -10.55
CA ASN A 60 10.72 2.35 -9.78
C ASN A 60 10.53 3.55 -8.85
N VAL A 61 10.87 3.38 -7.57
CA VAL A 61 10.70 4.42 -6.55
C VAL A 61 11.99 4.68 -5.80
N THR A 62 12.08 5.87 -5.23
CA THR A 62 13.13 6.23 -4.29
C THR A 62 12.50 6.64 -2.97
N LEU A 63 12.81 5.90 -1.92
CA LEU A 63 12.39 6.24 -0.56
C LEU A 63 13.43 7.19 0.05
N PRO A 64 13.06 8.45 0.34
CA PRO A 64 14.02 9.43 0.83
C PRO A 64 14.56 9.08 2.21
N CYS A 65 15.88 9.14 2.35
CA CYS A 65 16.56 9.16 3.64
C CYS A 65 17.86 9.93 3.47
N ARG A 66 18.06 10.93 4.33
CA ARG A 66 19.27 11.74 4.37
C ARG A 66 19.79 11.78 5.78
N PHE A 67 21.10 11.73 5.94
CA PHE A 67 21.77 11.98 7.22
C PHE A 67 22.81 13.07 7.11
N TRP A 68 23.09 13.75 8.20
CA TRP A 68 24.15 14.74 8.31
C TRP A 68 24.63 14.85 9.76
N TYR A 69 25.74 15.54 9.94
CA TYR A 69 26.36 15.74 11.25
C TYR A 69 26.39 17.22 11.60
N GLU A 70 26.17 17.53 12.87
CA GLU A 70 26.31 18.88 13.40
C GLU A 70 27.32 18.89 14.57
N PRO A 71 28.45 19.64 14.47
CA PRO A 71 28.91 20.40 13.30
C PRO A 71 29.37 19.50 12.14
N GLU A 72 29.50 20.07 10.94
CA GLU A 72 30.02 19.35 9.77
C GLU A 72 31.40 18.73 10.05
N LEU A 73 31.58 17.50 9.60
CA LEU A 73 32.79 16.73 9.85
C LEU A 73 33.94 17.20 8.95
N THR A 74 35.13 17.30 9.52
CA THR A 74 36.38 17.56 8.78
C THR A 74 36.88 16.35 7.99
N SER A 75 36.47 15.14 8.36
CA SER A 75 36.78 13.90 7.66
C SER A 75 35.51 13.06 7.45
N PRO A 76 35.26 12.49 6.25
CA PRO A 76 34.11 11.65 6.00
C PRO A 76 34.09 10.45 6.94
N ARG A 77 32.92 10.16 7.52
CA ARG A 77 32.66 8.91 8.23
C ARG A 77 31.82 8.00 7.33
N GLU A 78 31.98 6.69 7.53
CA GLU A 78 31.20 5.66 6.82
C GLU A 78 30.23 4.99 7.79
N PRO A 79 29.10 5.64 8.14
CA PRO A 79 28.12 5.04 9.03
C PRO A 79 27.46 3.82 8.37
N ARG A 80 26.94 2.92 9.20
CA ARG A 80 26.12 1.81 8.74
C ARG A 80 24.70 2.29 8.51
N VAL A 81 24.23 2.19 7.27
CA VAL A 81 22.82 2.44 6.92
C VAL A 81 22.09 1.11 6.85
N LYS A 82 20.97 0.99 7.55
CA LYS A 82 20.09 -0.16 7.53
C LYS A 82 18.69 0.28 7.12
N TRP A 83 18.15 -0.39 6.12
CA TRP A 83 16.74 -0.32 5.74
C TRP A 83 16.03 -1.59 6.19
N SER A 84 14.91 -1.42 6.87
CA SER A 84 13.98 -2.48 7.22
C SER A 84 12.56 -2.14 6.77
N TRP A 85 11.70 -3.14 6.66
CA TRP A 85 10.34 -3.04 6.15
C TRP A 85 9.36 -3.77 7.03
N GLN A 86 8.23 -3.11 7.30
CA GLN A 86 7.07 -3.68 7.95
C GLN A 86 5.87 -3.65 7.00
N PRO A 87 5.24 -4.81 6.73
CA PRO A 87 4.07 -4.87 5.84
C PRO A 87 2.93 -3.99 6.32
N ALA A 88 2.21 -3.35 5.38
CA ALA A 88 1.00 -2.59 5.71
C ALA A 88 -0.14 -3.45 6.29
N ALA A 89 -0.10 -4.77 6.03
CA ALA A 89 -0.97 -5.78 6.63
C ALA A 89 -0.69 -6.03 8.13
N GLY A 90 0.39 -5.45 8.67
CA GLY A 90 0.93 -5.82 9.97
C GLY A 90 1.86 -7.04 9.87
N GLY A 91 2.56 -7.31 10.97
CA GLY A 91 3.59 -8.34 11.03
C GLY A 91 4.90 -7.81 11.60
N HIS A 92 5.91 -8.66 11.57
CA HIS A 92 7.26 -8.33 12.03
C HIS A 92 8.01 -7.51 10.99
N GLU A 93 8.89 -6.66 11.49
CA GLU A 93 9.84 -5.93 10.68
C GLU A 93 10.92 -6.88 10.15
N THR A 94 11.28 -6.72 8.89
CA THR A 94 12.27 -7.55 8.20
C THR A 94 13.32 -6.68 7.53
N ASP A 95 14.54 -7.18 7.45
CA ASP A 95 15.63 -6.43 6.83
C ASP A 95 15.44 -6.38 5.30
N VAL A 96 15.67 -5.19 4.72
CA VAL A 96 15.59 -4.95 3.28
C VAL A 96 16.99 -4.86 2.70
N LEU A 97 17.81 -3.96 3.25
CA LEU A 97 19.17 -3.69 2.80
C LEU A 97 20.03 -3.15 3.94
N VAL A 98 21.31 -3.52 3.97
CA VAL A 98 22.32 -2.91 4.83
C VAL A 98 23.49 -2.43 3.98
N ALA A 99 23.98 -1.22 4.23
CA ALA A 99 25.11 -0.62 3.54
C ALA A 99 26.14 -0.04 4.53
N ILE A 100 27.43 -0.16 4.18
CA ILE A 100 28.57 0.47 4.86
C ILE A 100 29.53 0.94 3.78
N GLY A 101 29.78 2.24 3.71
CA GLY A 101 30.55 2.85 2.62
C GLY A 101 29.93 2.49 1.26
N SER A 102 30.71 1.93 0.35
CA SER A 102 30.26 1.48 -0.98
C SER A 102 29.69 0.06 -1.01
N ARG A 103 29.78 -0.67 0.11
CA ARG A 103 29.36 -2.08 0.18
C ARG A 103 27.91 -2.13 0.64
N SER A 104 27.07 -2.89 -0.06
CA SER A 104 25.69 -3.12 0.34
C SER A 104 25.28 -4.58 0.19
N ARG A 105 24.28 -4.98 0.97
CA ARG A 105 23.69 -6.33 0.95
C ARG A 105 22.18 -6.22 1.12
N SER A 106 21.45 -6.79 0.17
CA SER A 106 19.98 -6.92 0.19
C SER A 106 19.51 -8.27 0.74
N PHE A 107 18.28 -8.34 1.26
CA PHE A 107 17.72 -9.51 1.94
C PHE A 107 16.34 -9.92 1.39
N GLY A 108 15.95 -11.18 1.61
CA GLY A 108 14.64 -11.72 1.24
C GLY A 108 14.22 -11.47 -0.21
N GLU A 109 12.94 -11.13 -0.39
CA GLU A 109 12.28 -10.82 -1.67
C GLU A 109 12.74 -9.49 -2.29
N PHE A 110 13.56 -8.71 -1.58
CA PHE A 110 14.11 -7.44 -2.07
C PHE A 110 15.43 -7.64 -2.83
N ARG A 111 16.02 -8.84 -2.79
CA ARG A 111 17.29 -9.14 -3.46
C ARG A 111 17.20 -8.86 -4.96
N GLY A 112 18.18 -8.11 -5.46
CA GLY A 112 18.27 -7.73 -6.88
C GLY A 112 17.32 -6.61 -7.31
N ARG A 113 16.44 -6.12 -6.42
CA ARG A 113 15.49 -5.03 -6.73
C ARG A 113 15.79 -3.73 -6.01
N VAL A 114 16.61 -3.77 -4.94
CA VAL A 114 16.93 -2.60 -4.11
C VAL A 114 18.39 -2.22 -4.15
N GLN A 115 18.65 -0.92 -4.09
CA GLN A 115 19.99 -0.34 -4.01
C GLN A 115 19.96 0.93 -3.16
N ILE A 116 21.08 1.23 -2.49
CA ILE A 116 21.25 2.52 -1.82
C ILE A 116 21.76 3.57 -2.83
N ARG A 117 21.14 4.75 -2.84
CA ARG A 117 21.63 5.90 -3.61
C ARG A 117 22.62 6.71 -2.77
N GLN A 118 23.69 7.17 -3.42
CA GLN A 118 24.82 7.87 -2.77
C GLN A 118 25.26 9.07 -3.63
N ASP A 119 24.31 9.88 -4.10
CA ASP A 119 24.60 10.97 -5.06
C ASP A 119 25.37 12.13 -4.41
N PHE A 120 25.25 12.29 -3.09
CA PHE A 120 25.94 13.31 -2.29
C PHE A 120 26.26 12.78 -0.87
N PRO A 121 27.19 13.39 -0.12
CA PRO A 121 27.48 13.01 1.26
C PRO A 121 26.22 13.05 2.14
N GLY A 122 25.87 11.91 2.74
CA GLY A 122 24.66 11.80 3.54
C GLY A 122 23.42 11.29 2.79
N ASP A 123 23.50 11.02 1.48
CA ASP A 123 22.41 10.34 0.76
C ASP A 123 22.37 8.87 1.16
N ALA A 124 21.24 8.47 1.72
CA ALA A 124 20.96 7.11 2.18
C ALA A 124 19.63 6.59 1.61
N ALA A 125 19.13 7.22 0.55
CA ALA A 125 17.85 6.88 -0.03
C ALA A 125 17.84 5.44 -0.60
N LEU A 126 16.72 4.75 -0.42
CA LEU A 126 16.54 3.40 -0.96
C LEU A 126 15.88 3.50 -2.33
N VAL A 127 16.58 3.08 -3.38
CA VAL A 127 16.01 2.91 -4.72
C VAL A 127 15.48 1.50 -4.84
N MET A 128 14.20 1.36 -5.17
CA MET A 128 13.54 0.08 -5.39
C MET A 128 12.97 0.03 -6.80
N THR A 129 13.18 -1.09 -7.47
CA THR A 129 12.74 -1.34 -8.84
C THR A 129 11.66 -2.42 -8.89
N ASN A 130 10.80 -2.34 -9.92
CA ASN A 130 9.72 -3.30 -10.16
C ASN A 130 8.87 -3.54 -8.91
N LEU A 131 8.15 -2.50 -8.47
CA LEU A 131 7.28 -2.58 -7.30
C LEU A 131 6.22 -3.67 -7.43
N MET A 132 6.08 -4.48 -6.39
CA MET A 132 5.09 -5.54 -6.27
C MET A 132 3.95 -5.14 -5.33
N LEU A 133 2.77 -5.76 -5.47
CA LEU A 133 1.60 -5.45 -4.62
C LEU A 133 1.87 -5.61 -3.11
N ASN A 134 2.77 -6.53 -2.76
CA ASN A 134 3.15 -6.82 -1.37
C ASN A 134 4.27 -5.89 -0.84
N ASP A 135 4.87 -5.01 -1.65
CA ASP A 135 5.92 -4.09 -1.19
C ASP A 135 5.35 -2.91 -0.36
N THR A 136 4.03 -2.72 -0.35
CA THR A 136 3.34 -1.68 0.44
C THR A 136 3.64 -1.86 1.93
N GLY A 137 4.10 -0.80 2.59
CA GLY A 137 4.41 -0.86 4.01
C GLY A 137 5.21 0.33 4.52
N ARG A 138 5.65 0.21 5.76
CA ARG A 138 6.53 1.19 6.40
C ARG A 138 7.97 0.75 6.24
N TYR A 139 8.77 1.59 5.61
CA TYR A 139 10.20 1.41 5.48
C TYR A 139 10.91 2.26 6.52
N HIS A 140 11.82 1.65 7.27
CA HIS A 140 12.56 2.28 8.34
C HIS A 140 14.03 2.42 7.92
N CYS A 141 14.52 3.65 7.90
CA CYS A 141 15.92 3.97 7.62
C CYS A 141 16.63 4.26 8.95
N GLU A 142 17.58 3.41 9.32
CA GLU A 142 18.40 3.54 10.52
C GLU A 142 19.85 3.80 10.11
N VAL A 143 20.45 4.87 10.62
CA VAL A 143 21.86 5.21 10.42
C VAL A 143 22.58 5.10 11.75
N VAL A 144 23.63 4.28 11.77
CA VAL A 144 24.41 3.97 12.97
C VAL A 144 25.87 4.36 12.75
N ASP A 145 26.38 5.26 13.60
CA ASP A 145 27.79 5.66 13.64
C ASP A 145 28.36 5.42 15.05
N GLY A 146 29.13 4.34 15.21
CA GLY A 146 29.64 3.92 16.51
C GLY A 146 28.53 3.52 17.47
N LEU A 147 28.25 4.38 18.45
CA LEU A 147 27.18 4.20 19.44
C LEU A 147 25.98 5.13 19.20
N GLU A 148 26.06 6.04 18.22
CA GLU A 148 24.95 6.91 17.86
C GLU A 148 24.08 6.25 16.80
N ASP A 149 22.79 6.12 17.09
CA ASP A 149 21.77 5.68 16.16
C ASP A 149 20.68 6.74 16.00
N LYS A 150 20.30 6.99 14.74
CA LYS A 150 19.15 7.83 14.38
C LYS A 150 18.40 7.18 13.25
N SER A 151 17.10 7.42 13.21
CA SER A 151 16.25 6.81 12.21
C SER A 151 15.07 7.68 11.80
N THR A 152 14.55 7.38 10.61
CA THR A 152 13.33 7.95 10.06
C THR A 152 12.51 6.86 9.38
N SER A 153 11.24 7.12 9.10
CA SER A 153 10.36 6.16 8.42
C SER A 153 9.64 6.79 7.24
N VAL A 154 9.47 6.00 6.18
CA VAL A 154 8.76 6.37 4.96
C VAL A 154 7.70 5.31 4.67
N TYR A 155 6.46 5.75 4.46
CA TYR A 155 5.38 4.85 4.02
C TYR A 155 5.37 4.75 2.49
N LEU A 156 5.41 3.53 1.96
CA LEU A 156 5.18 3.27 0.54
C LEU A 156 3.74 2.81 0.36
N GLU A 157 2.96 3.57 -0.41
CA GLU A 157 1.58 3.25 -0.75
C GLU A 157 1.38 3.11 -2.26
N LEU A 158 0.76 2.01 -2.67
CA LEU A 158 0.41 1.82 -4.08
C LEU A 158 -0.91 2.50 -4.42
N ARG A 159 -0.95 3.16 -5.57
CA ARG A 159 -2.18 3.67 -6.18
C ARG A 159 -2.99 2.50 -6.71
N GLY A 160 -4.28 2.47 -6.39
CA GLY A 160 -5.14 1.36 -6.78
C GLY A 160 -6.58 1.55 -6.39
N VAL A 161 -7.30 0.44 -6.33
CA VAL A 161 -8.73 0.38 -6.05
C VAL A 161 -9.03 -0.79 -5.12
N VAL A 162 -9.86 -0.55 -4.11
CA VAL A 162 -10.44 -1.60 -3.29
C VAL A 162 -11.76 -2.03 -3.89
N PHE A 163 -11.98 -3.34 -3.95
CA PHE A 163 -13.25 -3.92 -4.38
C PHE A 163 -13.68 -5.08 -3.48
N PRO A 164 -15.00 -5.26 -3.27
CA PRO A 164 -15.53 -6.42 -2.58
C PRO A 164 -15.46 -7.65 -3.50
N TYR A 165 -15.13 -8.79 -2.91
CA TYR A 165 -15.15 -10.09 -3.57
C TYR A 165 -15.86 -11.12 -2.69
N GLN A 166 -16.63 -11.98 -3.36
CA GLN A 166 -17.51 -12.97 -2.76
C GLN A 166 -17.25 -14.33 -3.41
N HIS A 167 -17.41 -15.42 -2.65
CA HIS A 167 -17.28 -16.76 -3.19
C HIS A 167 -18.41 -17.05 -4.21
N PRO A 168 -18.16 -17.84 -5.27
CA PRO A 168 -19.20 -18.32 -6.20
C PRO A 168 -20.43 -19.00 -5.58
N ARG A 169 -20.37 -19.40 -4.30
CA ARG A 169 -21.45 -20.12 -3.60
C ARG A 169 -22.32 -19.21 -2.73
N GLY A 170 -22.03 -17.91 -2.68
CA GLY A 170 -22.76 -16.98 -1.82
C GLY A 170 -21.85 -16.24 -0.84
N HIS A 171 -22.48 -15.46 0.02
CA HIS A 171 -21.81 -14.63 1.03
C HIS A 171 -21.21 -15.48 2.13
N TYR A 172 -20.12 -14.99 2.72
CA TYR A 172 -19.57 -15.51 3.97
C TYR A 172 -19.12 -16.97 3.89
N HIS A 173 -18.41 -17.31 2.81
CA HIS A 173 -17.85 -18.63 2.56
C HIS A 173 -16.31 -18.69 2.59
N LEU A 174 -15.62 -17.57 2.79
CA LEU A 174 -14.15 -17.51 2.77
C LEU A 174 -13.59 -17.45 4.20
N SER A 175 -12.72 -18.40 4.56
CA SER A 175 -11.80 -18.24 5.69
C SER A 175 -10.76 -17.16 5.37
N PHE A 176 -9.97 -16.71 6.34
CA PHE A 176 -8.95 -15.69 6.06
C PHE A 176 -7.95 -16.14 4.97
N LEU A 177 -7.45 -17.37 5.06
CA LEU A 177 -6.52 -17.90 4.07
C LEU A 177 -7.19 -18.06 2.69
N ALA A 178 -8.44 -18.53 2.65
CA ALA A 178 -9.18 -18.63 1.39
C ALA A 178 -9.48 -17.26 0.78
N ALA A 179 -9.71 -16.24 1.63
CA ALA A 179 -9.91 -14.86 1.22
C ALA A 179 -8.64 -14.25 0.61
N GLN A 180 -7.47 -14.50 1.22
CA GLN A 180 -6.18 -14.10 0.67
C GLN A 180 -5.95 -14.74 -0.71
N GLN A 181 -6.11 -16.06 -0.82
CA GLN A 181 -5.96 -16.79 -2.09
C GLN A 181 -6.94 -16.30 -3.15
N ALA A 182 -8.18 -15.99 -2.76
CA ALA A 182 -9.17 -15.43 -3.68
C ALA A 182 -8.71 -14.08 -4.25
N CYS A 183 -8.17 -13.17 -3.45
CA CYS A 183 -7.61 -11.91 -3.96
C CYS A 183 -6.43 -12.15 -4.89
N GLU A 184 -5.49 -13.03 -4.53
CA GLU A 184 -4.32 -13.37 -5.36
C GLU A 184 -4.73 -13.92 -6.74
N GLN A 185 -5.71 -14.83 -6.76
CA GLN A 185 -6.28 -15.37 -8.00
C GLN A 185 -6.89 -14.27 -8.88
N GLN A 186 -7.38 -13.18 -8.28
CA GLN A 186 -7.92 -12.01 -8.98
C GLN A 186 -6.89 -10.90 -9.25
N ALA A 187 -5.58 -11.20 -9.24
CA ALA A 187 -4.49 -10.24 -9.46
C ALA A 187 -4.57 -9.04 -8.49
N SER A 188 -4.75 -9.37 -7.22
CA SER A 188 -4.98 -8.45 -6.12
C SER A 188 -4.38 -8.99 -4.83
N THR A 189 -4.27 -8.16 -3.81
CA THR A 189 -3.93 -8.56 -2.43
C THR A 189 -5.10 -8.24 -1.51
N LEU A 190 -5.05 -8.71 -0.25
CA LEU A 190 -6.00 -8.24 0.76
C LEU A 190 -5.87 -6.72 0.94
N ALA A 191 -6.99 -6.01 0.98
CA ALA A 191 -6.99 -4.58 1.25
C ALA A 191 -6.56 -4.30 2.70
N THR A 192 -5.79 -3.24 2.89
CA THR A 192 -5.49 -2.71 4.23
C THR A 192 -6.64 -1.84 4.73
N PHE A 193 -6.68 -1.56 6.04
CA PHE A 193 -7.65 -0.62 6.59
C PHE A 193 -7.53 0.76 5.93
N SER A 194 -6.32 1.29 5.76
CA SER A 194 -6.10 2.59 5.13
C SER A 194 -6.67 2.65 3.71
N GLN A 195 -6.48 1.59 2.92
CA GLN A 195 -7.03 1.49 1.56
C GLN A 195 -8.56 1.40 1.56
N LEU A 196 -9.15 0.60 2.47
CA LEU A 196 -10.61 0.51 2.60
C LEU A 196 -11.21 1.84 3.04
N PHE A 197 -10.60 2.49 4.03
CA PHE A 197 -11.03 3.77 4.57
C PHE A 197 -10.96 4.87 3.50
N GLN A 198 -9.89 4.89 2.70
CA GLN A 198 -9.78 5.79 1.56
C GLN A 198 -10.88 5.53 0.53
N SER A 199 -11.15 4.27 0.20
CA SER A 199 -12.21 3.91 -0.75
C SER A 199 -13.61 4.29 -0.23
N TRP A 200 -13.85 4.20 1.07
CA TRP A 200 -15.07 4.69 1.72
C TRP A 200 -15.22 6.21 1.61
N LYS A 201 -14.14 6.98 1.86
CA LYS A 201 -14.14 8.44 1.65
C LYS A 201 -14.44 8.81 0.19
N GLU A 202 -14.09 7.93 -0.74
CA GLU A 202 -14.38 8.06 -2.18
C GLU A 202 -15.77 7.53 -2.58
N GLY A 203 -16.60 7.10 -1.63
CA GLY A 203 -17.99 6.73 -1.87
C GLY A 203 -18.31 5.24 -1.79
N LEU A 204 -17.34 4.36 -1.49
CA LEU A 204 -17.58 2.91 -1.39
C LEU A 204 -18.59 2.60 -0.28
N ASN A 205 -19.72 1.99 -0.66
CA ASN A 205 -20.84 1.69 0.22
C ASN A 205 -21.26 0.21 0.09
N TRP A 206 -20.84 -0.62 1.04
CA TRP A 206 -20.99 -2.07 0.95
C TRP A 206 -21.49 -2.67 2.27
N CYS A 207 -22.63 -3.38 2.21
CA CYS A 207 -23.34 -3.90 3.38
C CYS A 207 -22.90 -5.31 3.83
N ASN A 208 -21.81 -5.84 3.28
CA ASN A 208 -21.30 -7.16 3.68
C ASN A 208 -19.94 -7.02 4.34
N ALA A 209 -19.76 -7.74 5.45
CA ALA A 209 -18.52 -7.79 6.18
C ALA A 209 -17.46 -8.58 5.41
N GLY A 210 -16.25 -8.03 5.28
CA GLY A 210 -15.16 -8.65 4.55
C GLY A 210 -13.85 -8.63 5.32
N TRP A 211 -13.02 -9.65 5.08
CA TRP A 211 -11.64 -9.72 5.58
C TRP A 211 -10.78 -8.57 5.05
N LEU A 212 -9.87 -8.09 5.90
CA LEU A 212 -8.77 -7.18 5.58
C LEU A 212 -7.42 -7.82 5.90
N ALA A 213 -6.34 -7.23 5.39
CA ALA A 213 -4.99 -7.78 5.44
C ALA A 213 -4.46 -8.07 6.85
N ASP A 214 -4.93 -7.34 7.86
CA ASP A 214 -4.55 -7.50 9.28
C ASP A 214 -5.36 -8.59 10.02
N GLY A 215 -6.22 -9.31 9.32
CA GLY A 215 -7.11 -10.33 9.90
C GLY A 215 -8.31 -9.74 10.65
N THR A 216 -8.58 -8.44 10.49
CA THR A 216 -9.84 -7.83 10.90
C THR A 216 -10.92 -8.04 9.85
N VAL A 217 -12.17 -7.87 10.28
CA VAL A 217 -13.34 -7.96 9.41
C VAL A 217 -14.13 -6.67 9.54
N GLN A 218 -14.35 -5.99 8.42
CA GLN A 218 -14.93 -4.65 8.39
C GLN A 218 -15.87 -4.47 7.19
N TYR A 219 -16.67 -3.40 7.17
CA TYR A 219 -17.45 -3.00 6.00
C TYR A 219 -17.71 -1.48 5.97
N PRO A 220 -17.55 -0.82 4.79
CA PRO A 220 -17.73 0.61 4.64
C PRO A 220 -19.19 0.98 4.33
N MET A 221 -19.76 1.92 5.08
CA MET A 221 -21.12 2.42 4.86
C MET A 221 -21.12 3.94 4.71
N THR A 222 -21.50 4.45 3.53
CA THR A 222 -21.70 5.90 3.32
C THR A 222 -23.14 6.32 3.61
N ARG A 223 -24.10 5.39 3.48
CA ARG A 223 -25.51 5.62 3.79
C ARG A 223 -26.02 4.59 4.81
N PRO A 224 -26.51 5.02 5.99
CA PRO A 224 -27.10 4.13 6.98
C PRO A 224 -28.29 3.36 6.39
N ARG A 225 -28.44 2.10 6.80
CA ARG A 225 -29.51 1.19 6.33
C ARG A 225 -29.85 0.21 7.45
N VAL A 226 -31.14 -0.02 7.70
CA VAL A 226 -31.63 -1.01 8.68
C VAL A 226 -30.89 -2.36 8.63
N PRO A 227 -30.81 -3.08 7.49
CA PRO A 227 -30.14 -4.38 7.44
C PRO A 227 -28.62 -4.30 7.65
N CYS A 228 -28.05 -3.10 7.48
CA CYS A 228 -26.64 -2.82 7.65
C CYS A 228 -26.49 -2.04 8.96
N GLY A 229 -26.76 -2.68 10.10
CA GLY A 229 -26.58 -2.16 11.47
C GLY A 229 -27.52 -1.04 11.95
N GLY A 230 -28.60 -0.73 11.23
CA GLY A 230 -29.60 0.25 11.68
C GLY A 230 -29.43 1.65 11.09
N ASP A 231 -30.52 2.41 11.06
CA ASP A 231 -30.57 3.77 10.49
C ASP A 231 -29.98 4.85 11.42
N GLY A 232 -29.80 4.54 12.70
CA GLY A 232 -29.26 5.48 13.70
C GLY A 232 -27.73 5.57 13.77
N LEU A 233 -27.01 4.76 12.97
CA LEU A 233 -25.55 4.76 12.97
C LEU A 233 -24.99 5.72 11.93
N ALA A 234 -24.04 6.58 12.33
CA ALA A 234 -23.35 7.48 11.42
C ALA A 234 -22.60 6.72 10.31
N PRO A 235 -22.40 7.35 9.13
CA PRO A 235 -21.51 6.83 8.09
C PRO A 235 -20.10 6.52 8.62
N GLY A 236 -19.50 5.44 8.14
CA GLY A 236 -18.17 5.03 8.56
C GLY A 236 -17.79 3.62 8.11
N VAL A 237 -16.55 3.25 8.38
CA VAL A 237 -16.08 1.87 8.27
C VAL A 237 -16.34 1.17 9.59
N ARG A 238 -17.21 0.17 9.54
CA ARG A 238 -17.65 -0.56 10.72
C ARG A 238 -16.79 -1.79 10.90
N SER A 239 -16.40 -2.06 12.13
CA SER A 239 -15.44 -3.10 12.44
C SER A 239 -16.04 -4.16 13.33
N TYR A 240 -15.88 -5.42 12.93
CA TYR A 240 -15.98 -6.56 13.82
C TYR A 240 -14.63 -6.83 14.49
N GLY A 241 -13.56 -6.08 14.22
CA GLY A 241 -12.24 -6.32 14.79
C GLY A 241 -11.63 -7.64 14.33
N ARG A 242 -10.61 -8.11 15.04
CA ARG A 242 -9.89 -9.34 14.68
C ARG A 242 -10.77 -10.58 14.89
N ARG A 243 -10.77 -11.48 13.92
CA ARG A 243 -11.60 -12.70 13.93
C ARG A 243 -10.71 -13.95 13.82
N HIS A 244 -11.27 -15.12 14.16
CA HIS A 244 -10.52 -16.37 14.11
C HIS A 244 -10.26 -16.78 12.65
N LEU A 245 -8.99 -16.80 12.25
CA LEU A 245 -8.57 -16.88 10.85
C LEU A 245 -9.03 -18.18 10.16
N GLN A 246 -9.06 -19.31 10.87
CA GLN A 246 -9.51 -20.60 10.30
C GLN A 246 -11.01 -20.92 10.48
N LEU A 247 -11.69 -20.36 11.48
CA LEU A 247 -13.05 -20.79 11.85
C LEU A 247 -14.12 -19.88 11.27
N HIS A 248 -13.89 -18.56 11.29
CA HIS A 248 -14.89 -17.63 10.80
C HIS A 248 -14.86 -17.55 9.28
N ARG A 249 -16.01 -17.17 8.70
CA ARG A 249 -16.18 -17.05 7.26
C ARG A 249 -16.84 -15.71 6.96
N TYR A 250 -16.28 -15.01 5.98
CA TYR A 250 -16.77 -13.70 5.53
C TYR A 250 -16.55 -13.55 4.02
N ASP A 251 -16.92 -12.40 3.47
CA ASP A 251 -16.48 -11.97 2.15
C ASP A 251 -15.05 -11.39 2.29
N VAL A 252 -14.54 -10.71 1.28
CA VAL A 252 -13.20 -10.10 1.35
C VAL A 252 -13.16 -8.78 0.59
N PHE A 253 -12.38 -7.83 1.08
CA PHE A 253 -11.99 -6.66 0.31
C PHE A 253 -10.61 -6.87 -0.28
N CYS A 254 -10.52 -6.87 -1.60
CA CYS A 254 -9.26 -7.01 -2.32
C CYS A 254 -8.81 -5.62 -2.81
N PHE A 255 -7.50 -5.42 -2.88
CA PHE A 255 -6.86 -4.25 -3.45
C PHE A 255 -6.13 -4.64 -4.74
N SER A 256 -6.44 -3.95 -5.83
CA SER A 256 -5.70 -4.07 -7.09
C SER A 256 -5.09 -2.73 -7.46
N SER A 257 -3.93 -2.77 -8.12
CA SER A 257 -3.19 -1.59 -8.58
C SER A 257 -3.02 -1.65 -10.10
N THR A 258 -2.68 -0.52 -10.71
CA THR A 258 -2.45 -0.43 -12.16
C THR A 258 -1.34 -1.39 -12.57
N LEU A 259 -1.55 -2.13 -13.66
CA LEU A 259 -0.53 -2.93 -14.33
C LEU A 259 0.07 -2.10 -15.48
N GLN A 260 0.77 -1.00 -15.13
CA GLN A 260 1.33 0.05 -16.00
C GLN A 260 0.43 0.60 -17.14
N VAL A 261 0.31 1.93 -17.23
CA VAL A 261 0.10 2.63 -18.51
C VAL A 261 1.01 3.84 -18.43
N ASN A 262 2.16 3.77 -19.11
CA ASN A 262 3.02 4.93 -19.26
C ASN A 262 2.37 5.88 -20.27
N SER A 263 1.65 6.88 -19.78
CA SER A 263 1.53 8.12 -20.53
C SER A 263 1.22 9.26 -19.57
N LEU A 264 2.23 10.09 -19.34
CA LEU A 264 2.16 11.54 -19.55
C LEU A 264 3.60 12.09 -19.45
N THR A 265 4.43 11.79 -20.45
CA THR A 265 5.59 12.65 -20.80
C THR A 265 5.77 12.62 -22.32
N LEU A 266 5.42 13.76 -22.91
CA LEU A 266 5.81 14.31 -24.20
C LEU A 266 6.60 13.39 -25.17
N GLY A 267 5.96 12.95 -26.25
CA GLY A 267 6.62 12.87 -27.56
C GLY A 267 7.57 11.70 -27.85
N ARG A 268 7.41 10.53 -27.22
CA ARG A 268 8.14 9.33 -27.67
C ARG A 268 7.23 8.10 -27.65
N LEU A 269 7.17 7.39 -28.78
CA LEU A 269 6.66 6.03 -28.90
C LEU A 269 7.46 5.15 -27.93
N LEU A 270 7.02 5.08 -26.68
CA LEU A 270 7.48 4.08 -25.73
C LEU A 270 6.40 3.01 -25.68
N SER A 271 6.86 1.78 -25.86
CA SER A 271 6.14 0.52 -25.76
C SER A 271 4.97 0.57 -24.77
N ASN A 272 3.87 -0.09 -25.11
CA ASN A 272 2.83 -0.46 -24.15
C ASN A 272 3.44 -1.45 -23.14
N VAL A 273 4.19 -0.96 -22.14
CA VAL A 273 4.76 -1.79 -21.05
C VAL A 273 3.65 -2.18 -20.03
N GLY A 274 2.40 -2.15 -20.47
CA GLY A 274 1.22 -2.08 -19.65
C GLY A 274 0.13 -3.04 -20.09
N GLY A 275 -0.48 -3.72 -19.12
CA GLY A 275 -1.62 -4.60 -19.39
C GLY A 275 -2.89 -3.81 -19.66
N LYS A 276 -3.66 -4.19 -20.69
CA LYS A 276 -4.92 -3.51 -21.06
C LYS A 276 -6.11 -4.44 -20.94
N VAL A 277 -7.13 -4.00 -20.22
CA VAL A 277 -8.47 -4.61 -20.23
C VAL A 277 -9.32 -3.96 -21.31
N TYR A 278 -10.00 -4.78 -22.12
CA TYR A 278 -10.94 -4.32 -23.13
C TYR A 278 -12.11 -5.30 -23.25
N TYR A 279 -13.24 -4.78 -23.72
CA TYR A 279 -14.38 -5.61 -24.07
C TYR A 279 -14.17 -6.13 -25.48
N LEU A 280 -14.04 -7.44 -25.64
CA LEU A 280 -14.02 -8.05 -26.97
C LEU A 280 -15.46 -8.05 -27.47
N GLN A 281 -15.69 -7.43 -28.65
CA GLN A 281 -17.01 -7.30 -29.25
C GLN A 281 -17.19 -8.36 -30.36
N PRO A 282 -17.63 -9.58 -30.02
CA PRO A 282 -17.89 -10.62 -31.01
C PRO A 282 -19.18 -10.37 -31.80
N SER A 283 -19.33 -11.11 -32.91
CA SER A 283 -20.54 -11.16 -33.73
C SER A 283 -21.78 -11.67 -32.97
N HIS A 284 -21.60 -12.39 -31.86
CA HIS A 284 -22.65 -12.96 -31.03
C HIS A 284 -22.17 -13.11 -29.58
N THR A 285 -23.10 -13.14 -28.63
CA THR A 285 -22.78 -13.42 -27.21
C THR A 285 -22.35 -14.88 -27.04
N MET A 286 -21.45 -15.11 -26.09
CA MET A 286 -20.73 -16.36 -25.88
C MET A 286 -20.95 -16.94 -24.48
N ASN A 287 -20.91 -18.26 -24.39
CA ASN A 287 -20.79 -18.97 -23.12
C ASN A 287 -19.38 -18.80 -22.52
N LEU A 288 -19.14 -19.21 -21.27
CA LEU A 288 -17.84 -18.98 -20.62
C LEU A 288 -16.66 -19.65 -21.35
N THR A 289 -16.86 -20.83 -21.93
CA THR A 289 -15.79 -21.56 -22.64
C THR A 289 -15.47 -20.90 -23.97
N GLU A 290 -16.50 -20.50 -24.73
CA GLU A 290 -16.37 -19.71 -25.96
C GLU A 290 -15.67 -18.38 -25.68
N ALA A 291 -16.02 -17.70 -24.59
CA ALA A 291 -15.40 -16.46 -24.16
C ALA A 291 -13.90 -16.62 -23.85
N GLN A 292 -13.51 -17.72 -23.20
CA GLN A 292 -12.10 -18.06 -22.96
C GLN A 292 -11.34 -18.27 -24.25
N GLN A 293 -11.90 -19.05 -25.17
CA GLN A 293 -11.30 -19.29 -26.48
C GLN A 293 -11.17 -18.01 -27.29
N ALA A 294 -12.19 -17.14 -27.30
CA ALA A 294 -12.17 -15.89 -28.04
C ALA A 294 -11.08 -14.93 -27.56
N CYS A 295 -10.85 -14.81 -26.24
CA CYS A 295 -9.72 -14.03 -25.74
C CYS A 295 -8.37 -14.66 -26.14
N GLN A 296 -8.25 -16.00 -26.09
CA GLN A 296 -7.02 -16.70 -26.47
C GLN A 296 -6.68 -16.51 -27.95
N GLU A 297 -7.68 -16.60 -28.84
CA GLU A 297 -7.53 -16.37 -30.28
C GLU A 297 -7.08 -14.92 -30.58
N ASP A 298 -7.42 -13.96 -29.72
CA ASP A 298 -6.97 -12.56 -29.81
C ASP A 298 -5.60 -12.30 -29.13
N GLY A 299 -4.90 -13.37 -28.70
CA GLY A 299 -3.62 -13.29 -28.00
C GLY A 299 -3.74 -12.65 -26.62
N ALA A 300 -4.88 -12.84 -25.95
CA ALA A 300 -5.20 -12.31 -24.64
C ALA A 300 -5.72 -13.41 -23.70
N GLN A 301 -5.98 -13.06 -22.46
CA GLN A 301 -6.63 -13.93 -21.48
C GLN A 301 -7.94 -13.29 -21.04
N VAL A 302 -8.88 -14.06 -20.50
CA VAL A 302 -10.07 -13.47 -19.86
C VAL A 302 -9.60 -12.62 -18.68
N ALA A 303 -10.10 -11.39 -18.59
CA ALA A 303 -9.72 -10.45 -17.54
C ALA A 303 -10.12 -10.98 -16.16
N LYS A 304 -9.23 -10.79 -15.19
CA LYS A 304 -9.52 -11.03 -13.78
C LYS A 304 -10.34 -9.89 -13.19
N VAL A 305 -11.01 -10.15 -12.07
CA VAL A 305 -11.85 -9.15 -11.40
C VAL A 305 -11.03 -7.92 -11.00
N GLY A 306 -9.85 -8.11 -10.38
CA GLY A 306 -9.00 -7.00 -9.97
C GLY A 306 -8.56 -6.12 -11.15
N GLN A 307 -8.23 -6.75 -12.28
CA GLN A 307 -7.87 -6.05 -13.51
C GLN A 307 -9.04 -5.19 -14.04
N LEU A 308 -10.28 -5.70 -14.01
CA LEU A 308 -11.46 -4.93 -14.41
C LEU A 308 -11.68 -3.71 -13.50
N TYR A 309 -11.58 -3.87 -12.18
CA TYR A 309 -11.71 -2.75 -11.24
C TYR A 309 -10.60 -1.71 -11.44
N ALA A 310 -9.35 -2.16 -11.63
CA ALA A 310 -8.24 -1.27 -11.90
C ALA A 310 -8.46 -0.49 -13.20
N ALA A 311 -8.89 -1.16 -14.28
CA ALA A 311 -9.21 -0.51 -15.55
C ALA A 311 -10.38 0.50 -15.43
N TRP A 312 -11.43 0.17 -14.67
CA TRP A 312 -12.55 1.07 -14.39
C TRP A 312 -12.10 2.34 -13.64
N LYS A 313 -11.33 2.18 -12.56
CA LYS A 313 -10.94 3.29 -11.68
C LYS A 313 -9.78 4.13 -12.25
N LEU A 314 -8.77 3.47 -12.80
CA LEU A 314 -7.47 4.08 -13.12
C LEU A 314 -7.33 4.37 -14.62
N SER A 315 -8.02 3.61 -15.48
CA SER A 315 -8.05 3.82 -16.94
C SER A 315 -9.39 4.34 -17.46
N VAL A 316 -10.34 4.62 -16.55
CA VAL A 316 -11.67 5.17 -16.86
C VAL A 316 -12.46 4.28 -17.84
N LEU A 317 -12.30 2.96 -17.73
CA LEU A 317 -13.06 2.00 -18.54
C LEU A 317 -14.57 2.11 -18.22
N ASP A 318 -15.35 2.46 -19.22
CA ASP A 318 -16.80 2.62 -19.12
C ASP A 318 -17.49 1.87 -20.27
N ARG A 319 -18.20 0.78 -19.92
CA ARG A 319 -18.89 -0.09 -20.86
C ARG A 319 -20.16 -0.64 -20.20
N CYS A 320 -21.30 -0.37 -20.84
CA CYS A 320 -22.62 -0.83 -20.40
C CYS A 320 -22.96 -2.26 -20.89
N ASP A 321 -21.97 -3.12 -21.06
CA ASP A 321 -22.19 -4.47 -21.59
C ASP A 321 -21.66 -5.50 -20.62
N ALA A 322 -22.54 -6.44 -20.25
CA ALA A 322 -22.22 -7.56 -19.38
C ALA A 322 -21.21 -8.48 -20.07
N GLY A 323 -20.13 -8.83 -19.38
CA GLY A 323 -19.12 -9.73 -19.91
C GLY A 323 -18.56 -10.69 -18.87
N TRP A 324 -18.18 -11.87 -19.33
CA TRP A 324 -17.48 -12.88 -18.55
C TRP A 324 -16.13 -12.37 -18.06
N LEU A 325 -15.79 -12.79 -16.84
CA LEU A 325 -14.47 -12.66 -16.21
C LEU A 325 -13.90 -14.04 -15.87
N ALA A 326 -12.60 -14.08 -15.57
CA ALA A 326 -11.86 -15.32 -15.36
C ALA A 326 -12.36 -16.15 -14.16
N ASP A 327 -13.03 -15.52 -13.17
CA ASP A 327 -13.65 -16.19 -12.03
C ASP A 327 -15.02 -16.82 -12.35
N GLY A 328 -15.50 -16.68 -13.59
CA GLY A 328 -16.84 -17.11 -14.00
C GLY A 328 -17.95 -16.17 -13.54
N SER A 329 -17.62 -14.98 -13.03
CA SER A 329 -18.62 -13.94 -12.81
C SER A 329 -18.89 -13.15 -14.09
N VAL A 330 -20.07 -12.53 -14.15
CA VAL A 330 -20.43 -11.62 -15.24
C VAL A 330 -20.60 -10.22 -14.68
N ARG A 331 -19.81 -9.27 -15.19
CA ARG A 331 -19.76 -7.89 -14.69
C ARG A 331 -19.72 -6.86 -15.81
N TYR A 332 -19.94 -5.59 -15.46
CA TYR A 332 -19.78 -4.46 -16.38
C TYR A 332 -19.39 -3.19 -15.60
N PRO A 333 -18.38 -2.42 -16.07
CA PRO A 333 -17.93 -1.20 -15.42
C PRO A 333 -18.60 0.05 -16.02
N ILE A 334 -19.10 0.97 -15.18
CA ILE A 334 -19.58 2.29 -15.62
C ILE A 334 -18.96 3.39 -14.77
N THR A 335 -18.45 4.44 -15.41
CA THR A 335 -17.95 5.65 -14.73
C THR A 335 -18.99 6.75 -14.74
N ARG A 336 -19.92 6.73 -15.71
CA ARG A 336 -21.06 7.64 -15.80
C ARG A 336 -22.37 6.84 -15.80
N PRO A 337 -23.23 6.99 -14.77
CA PRO A 337 -24.56 6.38 -14.76
C PRO A 337 -25.41 6.80 -15.97
N ARG A 338 -26.18 5.86 -16.54
CA ARG A 338 -27.03 6.08 -17.72
C ARG A 338 -28.38 5.41 -17.52
N ARG A 339 -29.42 5.92 -18.20
CA ARG A 339 -30.72 5.23 -18.26
C ARG A 339 -30.53 3.84 -18.85
N ASN A 340 -31.16 2.83 -18.25
CA ASN A 340 -31.08 1.41 -18.65
C ASN A 340 -29.70 0.76 -18.50
N CYS A 341 -28.80 1.33 -17.70
CA CYS A 341 -27.43 0.84 -17.52
C CYS A 341 -27.08 0.60 -16.05
N GLY A 342 -27.85 -0.28 -15.40
CA GLY A 342 -27.66 -0.57 -13.99
C GLY A 342 -28.13 0.55 -13.04
N PRO A 343 -27.66 0.52 -11.78
CA PRO A 343 -27.98 1.50 -10.75
C PRO A 343 -27.54 2.92 -11.09
N SER A 344 -28.05 3.90 -10.35
CA SER A 344 -27.69 5.33 -10.50
C SER A 344 -26.31 5.69 -9.95
N GLU A 345 -25.44 4.72 -9.71
CA GLU A 345 -24.12 4.91 -9.09
C GLU A 345 -23.02 4.33 -9.98
N PRO A 346 -21.88 5.05 -10.14
CA PRO A 346 -20.73 4.54 -10.87
C PRO A 346 -20.11 3.35 -10.13
N GLY A 347 -19.57 2.39 -10.87
CA GLY A 347 -19.00 1.18 -10.28
C GLY A 347 -18.86 0.05 -11.28
N VAL A 348 -18.27 -1.04 -10.80
CA VAL A 348 -18.34 -2.33 -11.47
C VAL A 348 -19.54 -3.08 -10.91
N HIS A 349 -20.56 -3.26 -11.75
CA HIS A 349 -21.80 -3.95 -11.40
C HIS A 349 -21.70 -5.43 -11.77
N SER A 350 -22.39 -6.29 -11.02
CA SER A 350 -22.27 -7.74 -11.14
C SER A 350 -23.64 -8.41 -11.27
N PHE A 351 -23.73 -9.39 -12.18
CA PHE A 351 -24.84 -10.34 -12.26
C PHE A 351 -24.55 -11.62 -11.44
N GLY A 352 -23.48 -11.63 -10.66
CA GLY A 352 -23.04 -12.78 -9.89
C GLY A 352 -22.38 -13.84 -10.78
N PHE A 353 -22.65 -15.11 -10.48
CA PHE A 353 -22.08 -16.28 -11.14
C PHE A 353 -23.21 -17.03 -11.86
N PRO A 354 -23.65 -16.56 -13.04
CA PRO A 354 -24.69 -17.23 -13.80
C PRO A 354 -24.22 -18.60 -14.31
N PRO A 355 -25.14 -19.50 -14.68
CA PRO A 355 -24.79 -20.79 -15.26
C PRO A 355 -23.88 -20.62 -16.50
N PRO A 356 -22.81 -21.43 -16.66
CA PRO A 356 -21.81 -21.22 -17.72
C PRO A 356 -22.35 -21.21 -19.15
N GLN A 357 -23.53 -21.80 -19.39
CA GLN A 357 -24.22 -21.84 -20.68
C GLN A 357 -24.91 -20.53 -21.07
N HIS A 358 -25.05 -19.57 -20.14
CA HIS A 358 -25.58 -18.25 -20.44
C HIS A 358 -24.66 -17.52 -21.42
N LYS A 359 -25.25 -16.68 -22.28
CA LYS A 359 -24.49 -15.97 -23.31
C LYS A 359 -24.29 -14.51 -22.92
N HIS A 360 -23.04 -14.10 -22.78
CA HIS A 360 -22.63 -12.73 -22.47
C HIS A 360 -21.44 -12.31 -23.36
N GLY A 361 -20.99 -11.06 -23.27
CA GLY A 361 -19.70 -10.69 -23.86
C GLY A 361 -18.54 -11.22 -23.04
N VAL A 362 -17.34 -10.71 -23.30
CA VAL A 362 -16.15 -11.03 -22.51
C VAL A 362 -15.24 -9.82 -22.37
N TYR A 363 -14.69 -9.63 -21.18
CA TYR A 363 -13.57 -8.72 -20.98
C TYR A 363 -12.28 -9.51 -21.10
N CYS A 364 -11.42 -9.12 -22.04
CA CYS A 364 -10.09 -9.70 -22.20
C CYS A 364 -9.04 -8.77 -21.59
N TYR A 365 -7.93 -9.36 -21.19
CA TYR A 365 -6.73 -8.71 -20.69
C TYR A 365 -5.54 -9.14 -21.53
N LYS A 366 -4.86 -8.17 -22.13
CA LYS A 366 -3.62 -8.38 -22.88
C LYS A 366 -2.46 -7.79 -22.08
N SER A 367 -1.45 -8.61 -21.76
CA SER A 367 -0.20 -8.13 -21.16
C SER A 367 0.55 -7.25 -22.15
N GLY A 368 1.22 -6.20 -21.67
CA GLY A 368 2.19 -5.46 -22.49
C GLY A 368 3.37 -6.37 -22.81
N ASP A 369 3.81 -6.40 -24.07
CA ASP A 369 4.97 -7.22 -24.47
C ASP A 369 6.25 -6.63 -23.84
N GLU A 370 6.91 -7.42 -23.00
CA GLU A 370 8.32 -7.27 -22.68
C GLU A 370 9.09 -7.71 -23.94
N LEU A 371 9.66 -6.75 -24.67
CA LEU A 371 10.64 -7.06 -25.70
C LEU A 371 11.81 -7.78 -25.01
N MET A 372 11.89 -9.11 -25.21
CA MET A 372 13.06 -9.93 -24.88
C MET A 372 14.30 -9.46 -25.61
#